data_AF-A0A8H3BGL5-F1
#
_entry.id   AF-A0A8H3BGL5-F1
#
_cell.length_a   1.000
_cell.length_b   1.000
_cell.length_c   1.000
_cell.angle_alpha   90.00
_cell.angle_beta   90.00
_cell.angle_gamma   90.00
#
_symmetry.space_group_name_H-M   'P 1'
#
loop_
_entity.id
_entity.type
_entity.pdbx_description
1 polymer ?
#
loop_
_entity_poly.entity_id
_entity_poly.type
_entity_poly.pdbx_seq_one_letter_code
_entity_poly.pdbx_strand_id
1 'polypeptide(L)'
;MTTSPLLDLPQEVILCILLHTPGEGLLKWYQVCRLFKCLIDNSAELQYLIELYSCGYVPPSNPRRELLYTEKVQLLKQHQRRWKSTSWTQVDIYPLKRRNPNGSSSTYDFYGGIYAQGSSLIGGNHTRRLDFYQLPSINKGTPWKQWTLDLAVDTRDFVMQPEYDLLVLLELKQTIPFPNSVAIDETDPDRTQYFTIHLRTLGTNKPHPDAARPTIDYSTPSYRRTSSSFYFQIVGRYLAVQFLVTDAAGSDKFKLRVWDWTTGNDVTYIEPWQPGAETFTFLSDQLILVPSLEVASVGDGGLLNPRTHGKLAIFTFTEPTGNSPAEGARRIASFDLPDSENPFLDLRGLSCRCDPAPGPSSRSATRHDSHPRLFDLAPDNRVLCLKMKSTGLIPVDEIESTLYVQFTSLIGAVARLLEEPIDTPILNIPWKDWAKGTSWVDTDLLYAGNECYVHGQRVVSVGLDHDDEDDDLDGIAALMRRRSSLCIFDFDRTRNKREISLTESEIEIFDPKNDMVLGTRGDGPSLRRIFVEGEHVADTPFSLRKTLINERLGEHYYVMVDDEHVVMALQRPRRESSLIVYSFS
;
A
#
# COMPACT_ATOMS: atom_id res chain seq x y z
N MET A 1 -1.51 -54.22 17.51
CA MET A 1 -1.17 -52.78 17.53
C MET A 1 -0.87 -52.39 16.10
N THR A 2 -1.73 -51.60 15.47
CA THR A 2 -1.47 -51.05 14.14
C THR A 2 -0.41 -49.97 14.28
N THR A 3 0.84 -50.25 13.88
CA THR A 3 1.85 -49.20 13.74
C THR A 3 1.37 -48.25 12.64
N SER A 4 1.48 -46.95 12.88
CA SER A 4 1.17 -45.98 11.84
C SER A 4 2.26 -46.08 10.78
N PRO A 5 1.94 -46.40 9.51
CA PRO A 5 2.95 -46.65 8.46
C PRO A 5 3.86 -45.44 8.21
N LEU A 6 3.45 -44.24 8.63
CA LEU A 6 4.26 -43.03 8.59
C LEU A 6 5.41 -43.04 9.62
N LEU A 7 5.19 -43.63 10.80
CA LEU A 7 6.19 -43.71 11.87
C LEU A 7 7.23 -44.82 11.62
N ASP A 8 6.95 -45.70 10.67
CA ASP A 8 7.85 -46.78 10.23
C ASP A 8 8.84 -46.29 9.15
N LEU A 9 8.72 -45.05 8.67
CA LEU A 9 9.65 -44.44 7.72
C LEU A 9 10.97 -44.02 8.40
N PRO A 10 12.11 -44.02 7.67
CA PRO A 10 13.35 -43.42 8.16
C PRO A 10 13.16 -41.94 8.54
N GLN A 11 13.88 -41.48 9.57
CA GLN A 11 13.74 -40.11 10.09
C GLN A 11 14.06 -39.05 9.04
N GLU A 12 15.00 -39.33 8.14
CA GLU A 12 15.38 -38.47 7.03
C GLU A 12 14.21 -38.26 6.07
N VAL A 13 13.44 -39.32 5.80
CA VAL A 13 12.25 -39.25 4.94
C VAL A 13 11.15 -38.45 5.63
N ILE A 14 10.95 -38.66 6.94
CA ILE A 14 10.00 -37.87 7.72
C ILE A 14 10.40 -36.39 7.72
N LEU A 15 11.68 -36.07 7.89
CA LEU A 15 12.19 -34.71 7.82
C LEU A 15 11.93 -34.08 6.44
N CYS A 16 12.17 -34.81 5.35
CA CYS A 16 11.81 -34.35 4.01
C CYS A 16 10.31 -34.06 3.89
N ILE A 17 9.43 -34.90 4.43
CA ILE A 17 7.98 -34.66 4.42
C ILE A 17 7.65 -33.38 5.20
N LEU A 18 8.23 -33.20 6.39
CA LEU A 18 8.02 -32.03 7.21
C LEU A 18 8.50 -30.75 6.51
N LEU A 19 9.63 -30.78 5.80
CA LEU A 19 10.16 -29.63 5.06
C LEU A 19 9.24 -29.13 3.93
N HIS A 20 8.36 -29.98 3.41
CA HIS A 20 7.34 -29.61 2.43
C HIS A 20 6.03 -29.16 3.07
N THR A 21 5.96 -29.11 4.40
CA THR A 21 4.77 -28.67 5.13
C THR A 21 4.87 -27.19 5.47
N PRO A 22 3.82 -26.36 5.20
CA PRO A 22 3.79 -24.96 5.64
C PRO A 22 3.95 -24.82 7.16
N GLY A 23 4.44 -23.66 7.63
CA GLY A 23 4.70 -23.43 9.04
C GLY A 23 3.50 -23.68 9.97
N GLU A 24 2.27 -23.36 9.54
CA GLU A 24 1.05 -23.71 10.28
C GLU A 24 0.90 -25.24 10.45
N GLY A 25 1.13 -25.99 9.37
CA GLY A 25 1.07 -27.45 9.39
C GLY A 25 2.16 -28.04 10.29
N LEU A 26 3.36 -27.45 10.31
CA LEU A 26 4.42 -27.86 11.23
C LEU A 26 4.02 -27.72 12.70
N LEU A 27 3.32 -26.64 13.06
CA LEU A 27 2.78 -26.47 14.42
C LEU A 27 1.74 -27.54 14.77
N LYS A 28 0.97 -28.04 13.78
CA LYS A 28 0.05 -29.17 13.98
C LYS A 28 0.84 -30.47 14.19
N TRP A 29 1.81 -30.77 13.32
CA TRP A 29 2.70 -31.95 13.48
C TRP A 29 3.42 -31.97 14.83
N TYR A 30 3.82 -30.79 15.31
CA TYR A 30 4.45 -30.61 16.62
C TYR A 30 3.63 -31.16 17.79
N GLN A 31 2.30 -31.10 17.67
CA GLN A 31 1.36 -31.52 18.70
C GLN A 31 0.95 -33.01 18.59
N VAL A 32 1.27 -33.67 17.47
CA VAL A 32 0.79 -35.04 17.19
C VAL A 32 1.50 -36.08 18.06
N CYS A 33 2.83 -36.08 18.09
CA CYS A 33 3.60 -37.06 18.88
C CYS A 33 5.01 -36.57 19.26
N ARG A 34 5.65 -37.27 20.21
CA ARG A 34 6.99 -36.93 20.69
C ARG A 34 8.08 -37.05 19.61
N LEU A 35 7.93 -37.96 18.65
CA LEU A 35 8.90 -38.12 17.55
C LEU A 35 8.91 -36.85 16.67
N PHE A 36 7.76 -36.40 16.18
CA PHE A 36 7.67 -35.20 15.35
C PHE A 36 8.12 -33.96 16.11
N LYS A 37 7.71 -33.82 17.38
CA LYS A 37 8.21 -32.75 18.25
C LYS A 37 9.74 -32.75 18.33
N CYS A 38 10.36 -33.91 18.56
CA CYS A 38 11.81 -34.06 18.62
C CYS A 38 12.49 -33.71 17.29
N LEU A 39 11.95 -34.17 16.16
CA LEU A 39 12.50 -33.88 14.83
C LEU A 39 12.41 -32.37 14.51
N ILE A 40 11.29 -31.73 14.84
CA ILE A 40 11.09 -30.30 14.65
C ILE A 40 12.01 -29.49 15.58
N ASP A 41 12.09 -29.84 16.87
CA ASP A 41 12.94 -29.15 17.86
C ASP A 41 14.43 -29.22 17.48
N ASN A 42 14.89 -30.32 16.86
CA ASN A 42 16.30 -30.51 16.51
C ASN A 42 16.67 -30.08 15.07
N SER A 43 15.71 -29.65 14.26
CA SER A 43 15.98 -29.17 12.90
C SER A 43 15.88 -27.64 12.83
N ALA A 44 17.03 -26.97 12.69
CA ALA A 44 17.08 -25.52 12.55
C ALA A 44 16.30 -25.01 11.31
N GLU A 45 16.23 -25.80 10.25
CA GLU A 45 15.48 -25.47 9.03
C GLU A 45 13.96 -25.50 9.28
N LEU A 46 13.45 -26.52 9.99
CA LEU A 46 12.04 -26.58 10.38
C LEU A 46 11.69 -25.46 11.37
N GLN A 47 12.58 -25.15 12.32
CA GLN A 47 12.43 -24.01 13.21
C GLN A 47 12.38 -22.69 12.44
N TYR A 48 13.24 -22.53 11.42
CA TYR A 48 13.23 -21.36 10.54
C TYR A 48 11.89 -21.19 9.82
N LEU A 49 11.30 -22.26 9.27
CA LEU A 49 9.97 -22.22 8.64
C LEU A 49 8.86 -21.82 9.64
N ILE A 50 8.94 -22.30 10.89
CA ILE A 50 7.98 -21.93 11.94
C ILE A 50 8.12 -20.45 12.31
N GLU A 51 9.36 -19.93 12.41
CA GLU A 51 9.58 -18.52 12.72
C GLU A 51 9.20 -17.59 11.58
N LEU A 52 9.38 -17.99 10.32
CA LEU A 52 8.84 -17.24 9.18
C LEU A 52 7.32 -17.14 9.27
N TYR A 53 6.64 -18.26 9.46
CA TYR A 53 5.19 -18.29 9.61
C TYR A 53 4.72 -17.43 10.80
N SER A 54 5.46 -17.45 11.92
CA SER A 54 5.13 -16.65 13.10
C SER A 54 5.18 -15.14 12.87
N CYS A 55 6.01 -14.72 11.91
CA CYS A 55 6.20 -13.34 11.50
C CYS A 55 5.42 -13.00 10.22
N GLY A 56 4.62 -13.93 9.69
CA GLY A 56 3.86 -13.70 8.47
C GLY A 56 4.73 -13.55 7.22
N TYR A 57 5.88 -14.21 7.21
CA TYR A 57 6.85 -14.28 6.13
C TYR A 57 6.90 -15.67 5.50
N VAL A 58 7.54 -15.76 4.33
CA VAL A 58 7.81 -17.01 3.61
C VAL A 58 9.30 -17.15 3.29
N PRO A 59 9.78 -18.36 3.00
CA PRO A 59 11.13 -18.55 2.48
C PRO A 59 11.32 -17.72 1.21
N PRO A 60 12.42 -16.97 1.10
CA PRO A 60 12.61 -16.07 -0.02
C PRO A 60 13.00 -16.82 -1.29
N SER A 61 12.66 -16.24 -2.45
CA SER A 61 13.01 -16.82 -3.75
C SER A 61 14.52 -16.92 -3.98
N ASN A 62 15.27 -15.95 -3.42
CA ASN A 62 16.73 -15.94 -3.41
C ASN A 62 17.22 -15.87 -1.95
N PRO A 63 17.48 -17.01 -1.28
CA PRO A 63 17.86 -17.01 0.13
C PRO A 63 19.33 -16.64 0.35
N ARG A 64 19.62 -16.00 1.49
CA ARG A 64 20.99 -15.83 2.02
C ARG A 64 21.60 -17.20 2.34
N ARG A 65 22.42 -17.71 1.41
CA ARG A 65 23.05 -19.05 1.51
C ARG A 65 24.30 -19.05 2.37
N GLU A 66 24.88 -17.87 2.60
CA GLU A 66 26.03 -17.67 3.46
C GLU A 66 25.70 -17.81 4.95
N LEU A 67 24.42 -17.78 5.32
CA LEU A 67 23.95 -17.93 6.69
C LEU A 67 23.42 -19.35 6.95
N LEU A 68 23.81 -19.91 8.09
CA LEU A 68 23.28 -21.16 8.61
C LEU A 68 21.83 -20.95 9.09
N TYR A 69 21.01 -22.00 9.04
CA TYR A 69 19.62 -21.91 9.54
C TYR A 69 19.52 -21.52 11.01
N THR A 70 20.48 -21.93 11.85
CA THR A 70 20.56 -21.50 13.25
C THR A 70 20.72 -19.99 13.38
N GLU A 71 21.55 -19.38 12.53
CA GLU A 71 21.75 -17.93 12.48
C GLU A 71 20.50 -17.23 11.96
N LYS A 72 19.86 -17.76 10.91
CA LYS A 72 18.58 -17.23 10.38
C LYS A 72 17.48 -17.21 11.44
N VAL A 73 17.34 -18.29 12.23
CA VAL A 73 16.39 -18.36 13.35
C VAL A 73 16.71 -17.30 14.41
N GLN A 74 17.98 -17.12 14.76
CA GLN A 74 18.40 -16.11 15.73
C GLN A 74 18.06 -14.69 15.25
N LEU A 75 18.35 -14.38 13.99
CA LEU A 75 18.05 -13.07 13.38
C LEU A 75 16.54 -12.81 13.33
N LEU A 76 15.72 -13.78 12.90
CA LEU A 76 14.26 -13.65 12.90
C LEU A 76 13.68 -13.42 14.30
N LYS A 77 14.21 -14.11 15.32
CA LYS A 77 13.79 -13.90 16.72
C LYS A 77 14.17 -12.51 17.22
N GLN A 78 15.33 -11.98 16.83
CA GLN A 78 15.73 -10.63 17.18
C GLN A 78 14.84 -9.58 16.50
N HIS A 79 14.60 -9.74 15.20
CA HIS A 79 13.66 -8.93 14.42
C HIS A 79 12.29 -8.87 15.10
N GLN A 80 11.72 -10.02 15.46
CA GLN A 80 10.43 -10.08 16.13
C GLN A 80 10.43 -9.37 17.49
N ARG A 81 11.49 -9.51 18.28
CA ARG A 81 11.62 -8.82 19.58
C ARG A 81 11.67 -7.31 19.43
N ARG A 82 12.35 -6.79 18.40
CA ARG A 82 12.45 -5.35 18.14
C ARG A 82 11.12 -4.76 17.71
N TRP A 83 10.39 -5.44 16.82
CA TRP A 83 9.02 -5.06 16.47
C TRP A 83 8.11 -5.02 17.71
N LYS A 84 8.28 -5.97 18.63
CA LYS A 84 7.48 -6.09 19.85
C LYS A 84 7.84 -5.14 20.99
N SER A 85 8.97 -4.44 20.92
CA SER A 85 9.39 -3.59 22.02
C SER A 85 9.48 -2.13 21.65
N THR A 86 8.89 -1.31 22.52
CA THR A 86 8.99 0.15 22.52
C THR A 86 10.39 0.65 22.91
N SER A 87 11.17 -0.15 23.64
CA SER A 87 12.49 0.23 24.18
C SER A 87 13.67 -0.13 23.27
N TRP A 88 13.50 -1.04 22.31
CA TRP A 88 14.60 -1.61 21.50
C TRP A 88 14.69 -1.03 20.09
N THR A 89 14.16 0.18 19.85
CA THR A 89 14.16 0.78 18.52
C THR A 89 15.38 1.65 18.33
N GLN A 90 16.25 1.22 17.41
CA GLN A 90 17.36 2.05 16.96
C GLN A 90 16.78 3.18 16.10
N VAL A 91 17.12 4.42 16.44
CA VAL A 91 16.71 5.61 15.70
C VAL A 91 17.96 6.25 15.10
N ASP A 92 18.08 6.18 13.79
CA ASP A 92 19.15 6.81 13.03
C ASP A 92 18.63 8.07 12.34
N ILE A 93 19.47 9.10 12.25
CA ILE A 93 19.13 10.35 11.55
C ILE A 93 20.14 10.57 10.43
N TYR A 94 19.65 10.60 9.19
CA TYR A 94 20.46 10.85 8.01
C TYR A 94 20.16 12.23 7.42
N PRO A 95 21.18 13.04 7.09
CA PRO A 95 20.95 14.33 6.46
C PRO A 95 20.45 14.13 5.03
N LEU A 96 19.33 14.77 4.70
CA LEU A 96 18.83 14.85 3.33
C LEU A 96 19.48 16.03 2.62
N LYS A 97 19.82 15.81 1.35
CA LYS A 97 20.25 16.89 0.46
C LYS A 97 19.15 17.94 0.38
N ARG A 98 19.57 19.21 0.48
CA ARG A 98 18.64 20.33 0.49
C ARG A 98 17.92 20.43 -0.87
N ARG A 99 16.59 20.47 -0.84
CA ARG A 99 15.78 20.81 -2.01
C ARG A 99 16.05 22.24 -2.47
N ASN A 100 15.83 22.48 -3.76
CA ASN A 100 15.92 23.82 -4.32
C ASN A 100 14.84 24.72 -3.69
N PRO A 101 15.20 25.82 -2.99
CA PRO A 101 14.21 26.68 -2.32
C PRO A 101 13.19 27.30 -3.28
N ASN A 102 13.58 27.47 -4.55
CA ASN A 102 12.75 28.06 -5.60
C ASN A 102 12.14 26.99 -6.52
N GLY A 103 12.36 25.71 -6.22
CA GLY A 103 11.79 24.59 -6.96
C GLY A 103 10.45 24.17 -6.35
N SER A 104 9.49 23.83 -7.21
CA SER A 104 8.16 23.36 -6.78
C SER A 104 7.99 21.84 -6.81
N SER A 105 8.99 21.08 -7.28
CA SER A 105 8.92 19.61 -7.30
C SER A 105 9.02 19.03 -5.89
N SER A 106 8.02 18.23 -5.52
CA SER A 106 7.93 17.55 -4.23
C SER A 106 7.94 16.02 -4.32
N THR A 107 8.08 15.42 -5.51
CA THR A 107 8.00 13.96 -5.74
C THR A 107 8.96 13.17 -4.84
N TYR A 108 8.50 12.06 -4.30
CA TYR A 108 9.28 11.11 -3.51
C TYR A 108 8.71 9.70 -3.72
N ASP A 109 9.51 8.69 -3.40
CA ASP A 109 9.06 7.29 -3.36
C ASP A 109 9.86 6.55 -2.28
N PHE A 110 9.30 5.50 -1.71
CA PHE A 110 9.97 4.63 -0.76
C PHE A 110 9.58 3.18 -1.00
N TYR A 111 10.56 2.35 -1.34
CA TYR A 111 10.34 0.94 -1.59
C TYR A 111 11.58 0.14 -1.24
N GLY A 112 11.39 -0.98 -0.54
CA GLY A 112 12.44 -1.96 -0.27
C GLY A 112 13.68 -1.37 0.40
N GLY A 113 13.52 -0.46 1.36
CA GLY A 113 14.62 0.16 2.09
C GLY A 113 15.36 1.24 1.31
N ILE A 114 14.81 1.75 0.20
CA ILE A 114 15.38 2.88 -0.54
C ILE A 114 14.39 4.03 -0.52
N TYR A 115 14.80 5.17 0.03
CA TYR A 115 14.07 6.44 -0.09
C TYR A 115 14.61 7.23 -1.27
N ALA A 116 13.73 7.68 -2.15
CA ALA A 116 14.04 8.52 -3.29
C ALA A 116 13.40 9.90 -3.10
N GLN A 117 14.19 10.96 -3.29
CA GLN A 117 13.73 12.34 -3.21
C GLN A 117 13.99 13.05 -4.54
N GLY A 118 12.92 13.57 -5.14
CA GLY A 118 13.01 14.43 -6.31
C GLY A 118 13.30 15.89 -5.99
N SER A 119 14.01 16.53 -6.91
CA SER A 119 14.23 17.98 -6.95
C SER A 119 14.25 18.49 -8.39
N SER A 120 13.83 19.75 -8.56
CA SER A 120 13.87 20.46 -9.83
C SER A 120 15.14 21.29 -9.99
N LEU A 121 15.47 21.65 -11.24
CA LEU A 121 16.46 22.68 -11.52
C LEU A 121 16.00 24.05 -11.03
N ILE A 122 16.92 25.01 -10.94
CA ILE A 122 16.60 26.40 -10.55
C ILE A 122 15.59 27.00 -11.52
N GLY A 123 14.43 27.42 -10.99
CA GLY A 123 13.32 27.96 -11.77
C GLY A 123 12.48 26.91 -12.50
N GLY A 124 12.78 25.63 -12.34
CA GLY A 124 12.02 24.52 -12.92
C GLY A 124 10.91 24.00 -12.01
N ASN A 125 9.84 23.49 -12.62
CA ASN A 125 8.66 22.94 -11.93
C ASN A 125 8.57 21.42 -11.95
N HIS A 126 9.55 20.74 -12.55
CA HIS A 126 9.55 19.30 -12.76
C HIS A 126 10.79 18.67 -12.16
N THR A 127 10.67 17.40 -11.78
CA THR A 127 11.78 16.63 -11.23
C THR A 127 12.83 16.41 -12.31
N ARG A 128 14.06 16.84 -12.04
CA ARG A 128 15.22 16.65 -12.92
C ARG A 128 16.32 15.85 -12.26
N ARG A 129 16.31 15.76 -10.94
CA ARG A 129 17.29 15.06 -10.14
C ARG A 129 16.59 14.21 -9.09
N LEU A 130 17.05 12.97 -8.94
CA LEU A 130 16.67 12.08 -7.85
C LEU A 130 17.89 11.84 -6.95
N ASP A 131 17.70 12.02 -5.64
CA ASP A 131 18.65 11.62 -4.60
C ASP A 131 18.11 10.37 -3.89
N PHE A 132 18.91 9.31 -3.88
CA PHE A 132 18.54 8.01 -3.30
C PHE A 132 19.31 7.75 -2.01
N TYR A 133 18.61 7.17 -1.04
CA TYR A 133 19.11 6.84 0.29
C TYR A 133 18.70 5.40 0.61
N GLN A 134 19.63 4.47 0.42
CA GLN A 134 19.45 3.06 0.78
C GLN A 134 19.79 2.86 2.26
N LEU A 135 18.84 2.29 2.99
CA LEU A 135 18.96 1.96 4.40
C LEU A 135 19.75 0.65 4.59
N PRO A 136 20.50 0.50 5.71
CA PRO A 136 21.06 -0.79 6.10
C PRO A 136 19.95 -1.83 6.27
N SER A 137 20.17 -3.07 5.83
CA SER A 137 19.17 -4.14 5.96
C SER A 137 19.84 -5.43 6.40
N ILE A 138 19.31 -6.04 7.46
CA ILE A 138 19.74 -7.38 7.92
C ILE A 138 19.12 -8.44 7.02
N ASN A 139 17.87 -8.23 6.58
CA ASN A 139 17.19 -9.10 5.62
C ASN A 139 17.99 -9.25 4.32
N LYS A 140 18.42 -8.14 3.72
CA LYS A 140 19.16 -8.11 2.43
C LYS A 140 20.68 -8.16 2.60
N GLY A 141 21.20 -7.98 3.82
CA GLY A 141 22.63 -7.88 4.08
C GLY A 141 23.29 -6.65 3.44
N THR A 142 22.53 -5.58 3.19
CA THR A 142 23.00 -4.38 2.50
C THR A 142 23.40 -3.28 3.48
N PRO A 143 24.46 -2.50 3.21
CA PRO A 143 24.82 -1.35 4.03
C PRO A 143 24.04 -0.10 3.62
N TRP A 144 24.21 0.97 4.39
CA TRP A 144 23.84 2.32 3.98
C TRP A 144 24.55 2.72 2.68
N LYS A 145 23.82 3.33 1.74
CA LYS A 145 24.37 3.85 0.48
C LYS A 145 23.58 5.05 0.01
N GLN A 146 24.25 6.06 -0.53
CA GLN A 146 23.63 7.24 -1.12
C GLN A 146 24.17 7.48 -2.53
N TRP A 147 23.29 7.81 -3.48
CA TRP A 147 23.67 8.24 -4.82
C TRP A 147 22.66 9.25 -5.40
N THR A 148 23.01 9.82 -6.55
CA THR A 148 22.20 10.84 -7.23
C THR A 148 22.16 10.53 -8.71
N LEU A 149 20.99 10.72 -9.33
CA LEU A 149 20.81 10.63 -10.78
C LEU A 149 20.31 11.98 -11.32
N ASP A 150 20.94 12.48 -12.38
CA ASP A 150 20.35 13.47 -13.28
C ASP A 150 19.48 12.72 -14.29
N LEU A 151 18.19 13.03 -14.33
CA LEU A 151 17.21 12.33 -15.14
C LEU A 151 17.33 12.66 -16.62
N ALA A 152 17.98 13.76 -17.01
CA ALA A 152 18.02 14.25 -18.38
C ALA A 152 16.65 14.53 -19.05
N VAL A 153 15.54 14.33 -18.34
CA VAL A 153 14.16 14.60 -18.76
C VAL A 153 13.38 15.27 -17.63
N ASP A 154 12.39 16.08 -18.00
CA ASP A 154 11.55 16.81 -17.04
C ASP A 154 10.42 15.91 -16.58
N THR A 155 10.67 15.25 -15.45
CA THR A 155 9.81 14.19 -14.92
C THR A 155 8.69 14.79 -14.09
N ARG A 156 7.44 14.43 -14.42
CA ARG A 156 6.25 14.76 -13.65
C ARG A 156 6.13 13.89 -12.41
N ASP A 157 6.34 12.60 -12.59
CA ASP A 157 6.23 11.61 -11.54
C ASP A 157 7.09 10.38 -11.84
N PHE A 158 7.38 9.57 -10.82
CA PHE A 158 8.19 8.37 -10.97
C PHE A 158 7.77 7.27 -9.99
N VAL A 159 8.13 6.04 -10.33
CA VAL A 159 8.05 4.89 -9.42
C VAL A 159 9.32 4.05 -9.58
N MET A 160 9.76 3.43 -8.50
CA MET A 160 10.91 2.51 -8.52
C MET A 160 10.53 1.10 -8.07
N GLN A 161 11.22 0.11 -8.63
CA GLN A 161 11.14 -1.28 -8.23
C GLN A 161 12.57 -1.84 -8.14
N PRO A 162 13.26 -1.66 -6.99
CA PRO A 162 14.65 -2.04 -6.78
C PRO A 162 14.98 -3.51 -7.10
N GLU A 163 14.02 -4.40 -6.91
CA GLU A 163 14.10 -5.84 -7.15
C GLU A 163 14.35 -6.20 -8.61
N TYR A 164 13.97 -5.30 -9.53
CA TYR A 164 14.22 -5.40 -10.96
C TYR A 164 15.28 -4.40 -11.43
N ASP A 165 15.96 -3.67 -10.53
CA ASP A 165 16.75 -2.48 -10.89
C ASP A 165 15.96 -1.51 -11.78
N LEU A 166 14.65 -1.37 -11.58
CA LEU A 166 13.77 -0.61 -12.47
C LEU A 166 13.42 0.77 -11.89
N LEU A 167 13.57 1.80 -12.71
CA LEU A 167 13.13 3.18 -12.50
C LEU A 167 12.25 3.60 -13.67
N VAL A 168 11.00 3.92 -13.38
CA VAL A 168 10.02 4.38 -14.37
C VAL A 168 9.84 5.88 -14.21
N LEU A 169 10.04 6.65 -15.28
CA LEU A 169 9.89 8.10 -15.27
C LEU A 169 8.76 8.51 -16.19
N LEU A 170 7.81 9.32 -15.71
CA LEU A 170 6.74 9.88 -16.52
C LEU A 170 7.09 11.32 -16.94
N GLU A 171 7.36 11.53 -18.22
CA GLU A 171 7.62 12.84 -18.81
C GLU A 171 6.37 13.39 -19.51
N LEU A 172 5.95 14.62 -19.20
CA LEU A 172 4.92 15.32 -19.96
C LEU A 172 5.59 16.10 -21.10
N LYS A 173 5.51 15.58 -22.33
CA LYS A 173 6.15 16.16 -23.52
C LYS A 173 5.47 17.44 -23.99
N GLN A 174 4.16 17.39 -24.13
CA GLN A 174 3.37 18.49 -24.66
C GLN A 174 1.92 18.39 -24.18
N THR A 175 1.29 19.56 -24.10
CA THR A 175 -0.14 19.70 -23.88
C THR A 175 -0.70 20.57 -25.00
N ILE A 176 -1.53 19.99 -25.86
CA ILE A 176 -2.13 20.70 -27.01
C ILE A 176 -3.64 20.85 -26.82
N PRO A 177 -4.29 21.86 -27.43
CA PRO A 177 -5.75 21.95 -27.44
C PRO A 177 -6.38 20.71 -28.08
N PHE A 178 -7.48 20.22 -27.51
CA PHE A 178 -8.21 19.07 -28.00
C PHE A 178 -8.93 19.44 -29.32
N PRO A 179 -8.79 18.65 -30.41
CA PRO A 179 -9.45 18.95 -31.67
C PRO A 179 -10.97 18.89 -31.50
N ASN A 180 -11.70 19.90 -31.98
CA ASN A 180 -13.16 19.97 -31.93
C ASN A 180 -13.77 19.95 -30.50
N SER A 181 -13.11 20.51 -29.49
CA SER A 181 -13.75 20.64 -28.17
C SER A 181 -15.05 21.41 -28.33
N VAL A 182 -16.18 20.81 -27.95
CA VAL A 182 -17.44 21.52 -27.73
C VAL A 182 -17.28 22.26 -26.41
N ALA A 183 -16.38 23.24 -26.38
CA ALA A 183 -16.10 24.00 -25.18
C ALA A 183 -17.39 24.74 -24.83
N ILE A 184 -17.93 24.45 -23.64
CA ILE A 184 -19.09 25.18 -23.09
C ILE A 184 -18.70 26.66 -22.87
N ASP A 185 -17.40 26.95 -22.79
CA ASP A 185 -16.78 28.26 -22.67
C ASP A 185 -15.56 28.36 -23.62
N GLU A 186 -15.56 29.31 -24.55
CA GLU A 186 -14.47 29.56 -25.50
C GLU A 186 -13.13 29.92 -24.82
N THR A 187 -13.14 30.24 -23.52
CA THR A 187 -11.96 30.68 -22.78
C THR A 187 -11.09 29.57 -22.17
N ASP A 188 -11.57 28.31 -22.10
CA ASP A 188 -10.77 27.18 -21.57
C ASP A 188 -11.10 25.84 -22.27
N PRO A 189 -10.52 25.57 -23.46
CA PRO A 189 -10.78 24.33 -24.19
C PRO A 189 -10.14 23.13 -23.50
N ASP A 190 -10.75 21.95 -23.68
CA ASP A 190 -10.13 20.67 -23.35
C ASP A 190 -8.78 20.53 -24.04
N ARG A 191 -7.88 19.75 -23.44
CA ARG A 191 -6.51 19.56 -23.92
C ARG A 191 -6.21 18.07 -24.10
N THR A 192 -5.20 17.75 -24.90
CA THR A 192 -4.58 16.42 -24.94
C THR A 192 -3.19 16.52 -24.34
N GLN A 193 -2.91 15.70 -23.34
CA GLN A 193 -1.58 15.55 -22.74
C GLN A 193 -0.86 14.36 -23.37
N TYR A 194 0.38 14.60 -23.81
CA TYR A 194 1.24 13.58 -24.39
C TYR A 194 2.36 13.26 -23.40
N PHE A 195 2.46 12.00 -23.05
CA PHE A 195 3.40 11.45 -22.10
C PHE A 195 4.39 10.52 -22.80
N THR A 196 5.63 10.54 -22.31
CA THR A 196 6.61 9.50 -22.57
C THR A 196 6.99 8.86 -21.24
N ILE A 197 6.77 7.57 -21.13
CA ILE A 197 7.18 6.74 -19.99
C ILE A 197 8.57 6.20 -20.32
N HIS A 198 9.58 6.53 -19.52
CA HIS A 198 10.95 6.03 -19.69
C HIS A 198 11.20 4.85 -18.76
N LEU A 199 11.75 3.76 -19.30
CA LEU A 199 12.10 2.55 -18.57
C LEU A 199 13.62 2.48 -18.41
N ARG A 200 14.10 2.70 -17.19
CA ARG A 200 15.54 2.88 -16.92
C ARG A 200 16.02 2.03 -15.76
N THR A 201 17.33 1.82 -15.70
CA THR A 201 17.97 1.18 -14.55
C THR A 201 17.97 2.13 -13.35
N LEU A 202 17.58 1.67 -12.17
CA LEU A 202 17.61 2.43 -10.92
C LEU A 202 19.04 2.80 -10.50
N GLY A 203 20.01 1.91 -10.72
CA GLY A 203 21.40 2.13 -10.34
C GLY A 203 22.16 3.11 -11.24
N THR A 204 21.86 3.14 -12.54
CA THR A 204 22.68 3.87 -13.54
C THR A 204 21.94 4.86 -14.44
N ASN A 205 20.62 4.95 -14.34
CA ASN A 205 19.77 5.77 -15.20
C ASN A 205 19.94 5.52 -16.73
N LYS A 206 20.36 4.31 -17.12
CA LYS A 206 20.46 3.88 -18.52
C LYS A 206 19.17 3.20 -18.97
N PRO A 207 18.89 3.07 -20.28
CA PRO A 207 17.82 2.21 -20.77
C PRO A 207 17.85 0.84 -20.09
N HIS A 208 16.70 0.38 -19.59
CA HIS A 208 16.62 -0.87 -18.88
C HIS A 208 16.91 -2.06 -19.82
N PRO A 209 17.81 -2.99 -19.48
CA PRO A 209 18.22 -4.07 -20.40
C PRO A 209 17.07 -5.03 -20.76
N ASP A 210 16.13 -5.25 -19.83
CA ASP A 210 14.98 -6.13 -20.06
C ASP A 210 13.81 -5.42 -20.80
N ALA A 211 13.92 -4.11 -21.04
CA ALA A 211 12.92 -3.38 -21.80
C ALA A 211 13.30 -3.38 -23.29
N ALA A 212 12.59 -4.17 -24.10
CA ALA A 212 12.76 -4.19 -25.55
C ALA A 212 12.53 -2.81 -26.19
N ARG A 213 11.66 -2.00 -25.57
CA ARG A 213 11.43 -0.60 -25.90
C ARG A 213 11.79 0.24 -24.68
N PRO A 214 12.77 1.15 -24.76
CA PRO A 214 13.18 1.95 -23.61
C PRO A 214 12.16 3.03 -23.22
N THR A 215 11.19 3.29 -24.09
CA THR A 215 10.12 4.25 -23.87
C THR A 215 8.77 3.73 -24.36
N ILE A 216 7.71 4.13 -23.67
CA ILE A 216 6.31 3.92 -24.05
C ILE A 216 5.66 5.29 -24.19
N ASP A 217 5.12 5.60 -25.36
CA ASP A 217 4.40 6.85 -25.59
C ASP A 217 2.90 6.65 -25.35
N TYR A 218 2.27 7.61 -24.69
CA TYR A 218 0.85 7.57 -24.40
C TYR A 218 0.26 8.97 -24.44
N SER A 219 -0.97 9.10 -24.92
CA SER A 219 -1.69 10.37 -24.90
C SER A 219 -3.09 10.18 -24.35
N THR A 220 -3.53 11.11 -23.51
CA THR A 220 -4.89 11.09 -22.97
C THR A 220 -5.47 12.50 -22.95
N PRO A 221 -6.78 12.68 -23.18
CA PRO A 221 -7.44 13.96 -22.96
C PRO A 221 -7.28 14.41 -21.50
N SER A 222 -7.07 15.69 -21.27
CA SER A 222 -7.17 16.33 -19.96
C SER A 222 -8.24 17.41 -20.02
N TYR A 223 -9.11 17.48 -19.02
CA TYR A 223 -10.16 18.51 -18.95
C TYR A 223 -9.58 19.81 -18.39
N ARG A 224 -9.87 20.95 -19.02
CA ARG A 224 -9.43 22.29 -18.56
C ARG A 224 -7.90 22.41 -18.32
N ARG A 225 -7.47 23.39 -17.52
CA ARG A 225 -6.08 23.56 -17.04
C ARG A 225 -5.67 22.63 -15.88
N THR A 226 -6.49 21.66 -15.47
CA THR A 226 -6.09 20.74 -14.39
C THR A 226 -4.99 19.80 -14.91
N SER A 227 -3.86 19.74 -14.19
CA SER A 227 -2.81 18.78 -14.52
C SER A 227 -3.24 17.42 -14.00
N SER A 228 -3.00 16.37 -14.79
CA SER A 228 -3.32 15.01 -14.34
C SER A 228 -2.45 14.64 -13.15
N SER A 229 -3.05 13.94 -12.19
CA SER A 229 -2.32 13.21 -11.14
C SER A 229 -2.15 11.74 -11.56
N PHE A 230 -1.18 11.05 -10.97
CA PHE A 230 -0.83 9.69 -11.38
C PHE A 230 -0.71 8.79 -10.16
N TYR A 231 -0.94 7.50 -10.39
CA TYR A 231 -0.64 6.46 -9.41
C TYR A 231 -0.15 5.20 -10.14
N PHE A 232 0.87 4.56 -9.58
CA PHE A 232 1.60 3.47 -10.22
C PHE A 232 1.53 2.21 -9.36
N GLN A 233 1.49 1.05 -10.02
CA GLN A 233 1.87 -0.23 -9.41
C GLN A 233 2.62 -1.10 -10.42
N ILE A 234 3.62 -1.82 -9.92
CA ILE A 234 4.42 -2.76 -10.72
C ILE A 234 4.25 -4.16 -10.14
N VAL A 235 3.77 -5.09 -10.97
CA VAL A 235 3.60 -6.52 -10.63
C VAL A 235 4.34 -7.35 -11.68
N GLY A 236 5.54 -7.79 -11.34
CA GLY A 236 6.42 -8.46 -12.31
C GLY A 236 6.68 -7.59 -13.54
N ARG A 237 6.34 -8.10 -14.73
CA ARG A 237 6.43 -7.36 -16.00
C ARG A 237 5.29 -6.37 -16.25
N TYR A 238 4.25 -6.33 -15.40
CA TYR A 238 3.15 -5.39 -15.56
C TYR A 238 3.45 -4.05 -14.90
N LEU A 239 3.38 -2.98 -15.69
CA LEU A 239 3.39 -1.60 -15.24
C LEU A 239 1.98 -1.04 -15.42
N ALA A 240 1.31 -0.74 -14.32
CA ALA A 240 0.00 -0.11 -14.33
C ALA A 240 0.13 1.37 -13.94
N VAL A 241 -0.51 2.25 -14.72
CA VAL A 241 -0.58 3.68 -14.46
C VAL A 241 -2.03 4.12 -14.48
N GLN A 242 -2.50 4.66 -13.36
CA GLN A 242 -3.77 5.36 -13.29
C GLN A 242 -3.54 6.84 -13.54
N PHE A 243 -4.35 7.40 -14.42
CA PHE A 243 -4.42 8.82 -14.72
C PHE A 243 -5.65 9.38 -14.04
N LEU A 244 -5.51 10.49 -13.33
CA LEU A 244 -6.57 11.15 -12.59
C LEU A 244 -6.74 12.58 -13.10
N VAL A 245 -7.97 12.98 -13.38
CA VAL A 245 -8.32 14.33 -13.83
C VAL A 245 -9.59 14.78 -13.13
N THR A 246 -9.68 16.08 -12.85
CA THR A 246 -10.93 16.70 -12.40
C THR A 246 -11.61 17.33 -13.61
N ASP A 247 -12.84 16.92 -13.89
CA ASP A 247 -13.60 17.40 -15.04
C ASP A 247 -14.17 18.82 -14.85
N ALA A 248 -14.87 19.32 -15.87
CA ALA A 248 -15.46 20.65 -15.85
C ALA A 248 -16.54 20.84 -14.76
N ALA A 249 -17.19 19.76 -14.32
CA ALA A 249 -18.17 19.78 -13.25
C ALA A 249 -17.51 19.67 -11.86
N GLY A 250 -16.18 19.62 -11.79
CA GLY A 250 -15.46 19.40 -10.53
C GLY A 250 -15.50 17.95 -10.07
N SER A 251 -15.88 17.01 -10.94
CA SER A 251 -15.92 15.59 -10.62
C SER A 251 -14.62 14.90 -10.99
N ASP A 252 -14.05 14.15 -10.06
CA ASP A 252 -12.85 13.37 -10.32
C ASP A 252 -13.14 12.15 -11.19
N LYS A 253 -12.30 11.98 -12.20
CA LYS A 253 -12.33 10.89 -13.17
C LYS A 253 -10.98 10.20 -13.22
N PHE A 254 -11.01 8.91 -13.50
CA PHE A 254 -9.80 8.13 -13.72
C PHE A 254 -9.84 7.32 -15.01
N LYS A 255 -8.65 6.98 -15.49
CA LYS A 255 -8.38 5.91 -16.45
C LYS A 255 -7.25 5.05 -15.91
N LEU A 256 -7.29 3.76 -16.19
CA LEU A 256 -6.21 2.84 -15.84
C LEU A 256 -5.68 2.17 -17.10
N ARG A 257 -4.36 2.10 -17.23
CA ARG A 257 -3.73 1.39 -18.33
C ARG A 257 -2.59 0.52 -17.81
N VAL A 258 -2.51 -0.70 -18.34
CA VAL A 258 -1.50 -1.69 -17.94
C VAL A 258 -0.69 -2.06 -19.17
N TRP A 259 0.62 -1.95 -19.05
CA TRP A 259 1.59 -2.36 -20.06
C TRP A 259 2.41 -3.53 -19.56
N ASP A 260 2.90 -4.33 -20.49
CA ASP A 260 4.08 -5.14 -20.25
C ASP A 260 5.30 -4.25 -20.49
N TRP A 261 6.00 -3.85 -19.42
CA TRP A 261 7.13 -2.93 -19.55
C TRP A 261 8.34 -3.59 -20.22
N THR A 262 8.44 -4.92 -20.21
CA THR A 262 9.55 -5.64 -20.87
C THR A 262 9.41 -5.63 -22.39
N THR A 263 8.18 -5.60 -22.91
CA THR A 263 7.91 -5.57 -24.35
C THR A 263 7.49 -4.18 -24.86
N GLY A 264 6.93 -3.34 -23.98
CA GLY A 264 6.29 -2.07 -24.31
C GLY A 264 4.92 -2.21 -24.96
N ASN A 265 4.28 -3.39 -24.85
CA ASN A 265 2.95 -3.67 -25.40
C ASN A 265 1.84 -3.39 -24.37
N ASP A 266 0.67 -2.99 -24.87
CA ASP A 266 -0.53 -2.85 -24.05
C ASP A 266 -1.00 -4.23 -23.57
N VAL A 267 -1.36 -4.36 -22.29
CA VAL A 267 -1.91 -5.60 -21.70
C VAL A 267 -3.42 -5.47 -21.53
N THR A 268 -3.88 -4.41 -20.86
CA THR A 268 -5.31 -4.15 -20.61
C THR A 268 -5.54 -2.69 -20.23
N TYR A 269 -6.80 -2.27 -20.17
CA TYR A 269 -7.19 -0.92 -19.74
C TYR A 269 -8.57 -0.87 -19.08
N ILE A 270 -8.81 0.14 -18.24
CA ILE A 270 -10.15 0.57 -17.79
C ILE A 270 -10.40 1.95 -18.39
N GLU A 271 -11.14 1.96 -19.48
CA GLU A 271 -11.48 3.15 -20.27
C GLU A 271 -12.93 3.03 -20.80
N PRO A 272 -13.62 4.15 -21.12
CA PRO A 272 -13.18 5.55 -21.05
C PRO A 272 -13.09 6.06 -19.60
N TRP A 273 -12.92 7.37 -19.41
CA TRP A 273 -12.90 8.03 -18.09
C TRP A 273 -14.06 7.56 -17.20
N GLN A 274 -13.73 6.99 -16.04
CA GLN A 274 -14.69 6.49 -15.05
C GLN A 274 -14.75 7.43 -13.84
N PRO A 275 -15.92 7.60 -13.19
CA PRO A 275 -16.03 8.39 -11.95
C PRO A 275 -15.44 7.67 -10.73
N GLY A 276 -14.97 8.45 -9.75
CA GLY A 276 -15.02 8.06 -8.33
C GLY A 276 -13.99 7.06 -7.82
N ALA A 277 -12.83 6.90 -8.49
CA ALA A 277 -11.69 6.17 -7.93
C ALA A 277 -10.43 7.03 -7.91
N GLU A 278 -9.92 7.33 -6.72
CA GLU A 278 -8.67 8.08 -6.54
C GLU A 278 -7.43 7.22 -6.78
N THR A 279 -7.54 5.89 -6.60
CA THR A 279 -6.42 4.94 -6.63
C THR A 279 -6.93 3.55 -7.04
N PHE A 280 -6.02 2.58 -7.26
CA PHE A 280 -6.36 1.17 -7.48
C PHE A 280 -5.38 0.27 -6.71
N THR A 281 -5.60 -1.04 -6.71
CA THR A 281 -4.54 -1.99 -6.34
C THR A 281 -4.70 -3.34 -7.04
N PHE A 282 -3.60 -4.03 -7.31
CA PHE A 282 -3.65 -5.44 -7.73
C PHE A 282 -3.90 -6.35 -6.53
N LEU A 283 -4.90 -7.24 -6.64
CA LEU A 283 -5.08 -8.34 -5.70
C LEU A 283 -4.14 -9.52 -6.03
N SER A 284 -3.97 -9.77 -7.32
CA SER A 284 -3.02 -10.70 -7.92
C SER A 284 -2.57 -10.13 -9.27
N ASP A 285 -1.69 -10.82 -9.98
CA ASP A 285 -1.33 -10.45 -11.36
C ASP A 285 -2.43 -10.69 -12.41
N GLN A 286 -3.66 -11.00 -11.96
CA GLN A 286 -4.84 -11.20 -12.82
C GLN A 286 -6.08 -10.46 -12.31
N LEU A 287 -5.99 -9.81 -11.15
CA LEU A 287 -7.12 -9.19 -10.46
C LEU A 287 -6.75 -7.77 -10.05
N ILE A 288 -7.54 -6.81 -10.50
CA ILE A 288 -7.41 -5.39 -10.16
C ILE A 288 -8.63 -5.00 -9.32
N LEU A 289 -8.41 -4.40 -8.17
CA LEU A 289 -9.42 -3.79 -7.33
C LEU A 289 -9.44 -2.28 -7.57
N VAL A 290 -10.63 -1.74 -7.81
CA VAL A 290 -10.87 -0.30 -7.95
C VAL A 290 -12.02 0.10 -7.03
N PRO A 291 -11.81 0.98 -6.04
CA PRO A 291 -12.90 1.56 -5.28
C PRO A 291 -13.71 2.50 -6.17
N SER A 292 -15.03 2.48 -6.08
CA SER A 292 -15.92 3.27 -6.94
C SER A 292 -17.14 3.74 -6.18
N LEU A 293 -17.59 4.96 -6.49
CA LEU A 293 -18.87 5.50 -6.03
C LEU A 293 -19.90 5.40 -7.16
N GLU A 294 -20.94 4.59 -6.95
CA GLU A 294 -22.06 4.44 -7.86
C GLU A 294 -23.23 5.34 -7.41
N VAL A 295 -23.91 6.02 -8.34
CA VAL A 295 -25.09 6.84 -8.00
C VAL A 295 -26.27 5.91 -7.70
N ALA A 296 -26.75 5.93 -6.46
CA ALA A 296 -27.83 5.06 -5.98
C ALA A 296 -29.23 5.63 -6.29
N SER A 297 -29.41 6.95 -6.14
CA SER A 297 -30.67 7.63 -6.49
C SER A 297 -30.45 9.12 -6.75
N VAL A 298 -31.24 9.67 -7.68
CA VAL A 298 -31.39 11.11 -7.88
C VAL A 298 -32.65 11.51 -7.14
N GLY A 299 -32.56 12.37 -6.13
CA GLY A 299 -33.74 12.80 -5.37
C GLY A 299 -34.77 13.48 -6.27
N ASP A 300 -36.05 13.12 -6.12
CA ASP A 300 -37.15 13.87 -6.72
C ASP A 300 -37.16 15.29 -6.12
N GLY A 301 -36.92 16.30 -6.95
CA GLY A 301 -37.06 17.71 -6.56
C GLY A 301 -35.81 18.58 -6.58
N GLY A 302 -34.67 18.14 -7.14
CA GLY A 302 -33.55 19.03 -7.53
C GLY A 302 -32.83 19.80 -6.40
N LEU A 303 -33.15 19.52 -5.13
CA LEU A 303 -32.60 20.20 -3.94
C LEU A 303 -31.68 19.32 -3.09
N LEU A 304 -31.48 18.04 -3.46
CA LEU A 304 -30.60 17.11 -2.74
C LEU A 304 -29.51 16.58 -3.69
N ASN A 305 -28.27 16.52 -3.21
CA ASN A 305 -27.17 15.88 -3.94
C ASN A 305 -27.52 14.41 -4.25
N PRO A 306 -27.12 13.86 -5.41
CA PRO A 306 -27.34 12.46 -5.72
C PRO A 306 -26.67 11.59 -4.65
N ARG A 307 -27.40 10.57 -4.20
CA ARG A 307 -26.87 9.60 -3.24
C ARG A 307 -25.85 8.70 -3.91
N THR A 308 -24.76 8.44 -3.21
CA THR A 308 -23.68 7.58 -3.66
C THR A 308 -23.59 6.34 -2.80
N HIS A 309 -23.43 5.19 -3.45
CA HIS A 309 -23.16 3.91 -2.81
C HIS A 309 -21.74 3.48 -3.16
N GLY A 310 -20.94 3.16 -2.14
CA GLY A 310 -19.55 2.77 -2.32
C GLY A 310 -19.40 1.29 -2.65
N LYS A 311 -18.54 0.95 -3.60
CA LYS A 311 -18.21 -0.44 -3.96
C LYS A 311 -16.72 -0.62 -4.18
N LEU A 312 -16.23 -1.83 -3.97
CA LEU A 312 -14.91 -2.27 -4.44
C LEU A 312 -15.11 -3.16 -5.66
N ALA A 313 -14.90 -2.61 -6.85
CA ALA A 313 -15.06 -3.33 -8.11
C ALA A 313 -13.81 -4.17 -8.41
N ILE A 314 -14.02 -5.44 -8.77
CA ILE A 314 -12.96 -6.39 -9.12
C ILE A 314 -12.97 -6.62 -10.62
N PHE A 315 -11.83 -6.37 -11.25
CA PHE A 315 -11.60 -6.57 -12.67
C PHE A 315 -10.60 -7.68 -12.92
N THR A 316 -10.78 -8.41 -14.01
CA THR A 316 -9.79 -9.35 -14.56
C THR A 316 -9.49 -9.03 -16.02
N PHE A 317 -8.43 -9.60 -16.56
CA PHE A 317 -8.00 -9.37 -17.93
C PHE A 317 -7.23 -10.56 -18.51
N THR A 318 -7.37 -10.71 -19.82
CA THR A 318 -6.63 -11.67 -20.63
C THR A 318 -5.51 -10.95 -21.36
N GLU A 319 -4.36 -11.59 -21.48
CA GLU A 319 -3.27 -11.01 -22.26
C GLU A 319 -3.53 -11.08 -23.75
N PRO A 320 -3.12 -10.05 -24.52
CA PRO A 320 -3.16 -10.12 -25.97
C PRO A 320 -2.26 -11.27 -26.46
N THR A 321 -2.78 -12.06 -27.40
CA THR A 321 -2.01 -13.13 -28.05
C THR A 321 -1.60 -12.72 -29.46
N GLY A 322 -0.30 -12.83 -29.76
CA GLY A 322 0.26 -12.44 -31.05
C GLY A 322 0.08 -10.95 -31.33
N ASN A 323 -0.59 -10.61 -32.44
CA ASN A 323 -0.86 -9.23 -32.85
C ASN A 323 -2.26 -8.74 -32.49
N SER A 324 -2.99 -9.48 -31.64
CA SER A 324 -4.31 -9.07 -31.20
C SER A 324 -4.19 -7.80 -30.35
N PRO A 325 -5.09 -6.81 -30.51
CA PRO A 325 -5.07 -5.63 -29.66
C PRO A 325 -5.38 -6.01 -28.21
N ALA A 326 -4.93 -5.18 -27.27
CA ALA A 326 -5.33 -5.32 -25.87
C ALA A 326 -6.85 -5.11 -25.74
N GLU A 327 -7.47 -5.89 -24.86
CA GLU A 327 -8.88 -5.78 -24.53
C GLU A 327 -9.07 -4.97 -23.24
N GLY A 328 -10.28 -4.46 -23.02
CA GLY A 328 -10.63 -3.79 -21.77
C GLY A 328 -10.73 -4.79 -20.61
N ALA A 329 -10.33 -4.38 -19.42
CA ALA A 329 -10.47 -5.19 -18.22
C ALA A 329 -11.96 -5.43 -17.93
N ARG A 330 -12.32 -6.68 -17.65
CA ARG A 330 -13.70 -7.11 -17.40
C ARG A 330 -13.99 -7.10 -15.91
N ARG A 331 -15.01 -6.37 -15.46
CA ARG A 331 -15.52 -6.46 -14.08
C ARG A 331 -16.17 -7.83 -13.88
N ILE A 332 -15.75 -8.55 -12.84
CA ILE A 332 -16.26 -9.90 -12.49
C ILE A 332 -16.99 -9.93 -11.16
N ALA A 333 -16.68 -9.00 -10.25
CA ALA A 333 -17.34 -8.91 -8.96
C ALA A 333 -17.36 -7.48 -8.42
N SER A 334 -18.17 -7.25 -7.40
CA SER A 334 -18.05 -6.10 -6.50
C SER A 334 -18.36 -6.46 -5.06
N PHE A 335 -17.67 -5.78 -4.14
CA PHE A 335 -17.98 -5.80 -2.72
C PHE A 335 -18.69 -4.51 -2.34
N ASP A 336 -19.91 -4.62 -1.80
CA ASP A 336 -20.68 -3.45 -1.36
C ASP A 336 -20.12 -2.92 -0.04
N LEU A 337 -19.92 -1.61 0.04
CA LEU A 337 -19.65 -0.89 1.29
C LEU A 337 -20.98 -0.62 2.01
N PRO A 338 -20.97 -0.37 3.34
CA PRO A 338 -22.21 -0.11 4.04
C PRO A 338 -22.82 1.22 3.60
N ASP A 339 -24.14 1.27 3.61
CA ASP A 339 -24.91 2.50 3.44
C ASP A 339 -24.95 3.29 4.76
N SER A 340 -25.07 4.61 4.66
CA SER A 340 -25.29 5.47 5.82
C SER A 340 -26.74 5.36 6.29
N GLU A 341 -26.94 5.20 7.60
CA GLU A 341 -28.28 5.35 8.21
C GLU A 341 -28.74 6.82 8.13
N ASN A 342 -27.80 7.78 8.05
CA ASN A 342 -28.11 9.19 7.96
C ASN A 342 -28.38 9.60 6.50
N PRO A 343 -29.59 10.09 6.18
CA PRO A 343 -29.97 10.43 4.81
C PRO A 343 -29.21 11.61 4.19
N PHE A 344 -28.39 12.33 4.97
CA PHE A 344 -27.63 13.50 4.54
C PHE A 344 -26.11 13.25 4.44
N LEU A 345 -25.62 12.08 4.87
CA LEU A 345 -24.21 11.75 4.88
C LEU A 345 -23.97 10.56 3.95
N ASP A 346 -23.28 10.81 2.84
CA ASP A 346 -22.87 9.78 1.89
C ASP A 346 -21.37 9.87 1.63
N LEU A 347 -20.79 8.78 1.13
CA LEU A 347 -19.39 8.74 0.74
C LEU A 347 -19.13 9.63 -0.48
N ARG A 348 -18.14 10.51 -0.38
CA ARG A 348 -17.74 11.46 -1.43
C ARG A 348 -16.39 11.13 -2.05
N GLY A 349 -15.51 10.47 -1.30
CA GLY A 349 -14.19 10.05 -1.76
C GLY A 349 -13.88 8.63 -1.32
N LEU A 350 -13.27 7.86 -2.21
CA LEU A 350 -12.71 6.55 -1.91
C LEU A 350 -11.31 6.44 -2.53
N SER A 351 -10.34 6.11 -1.69
CA SER A 351 -9.01 5.69 -2.10
C SER A 351 -8.63 4.39 -1.39
N CYS A 352 -7.83 3.56 -2.06
CA CYS A 352 -7.25 2.37 -1.48
C CYS A 352 -5.73 2.38 -1.63
N ARG A 353 -5.03 1.84 -0.64
CA ARG A 353 -3.60 1.55 -0.72
C ARG A 353 -3.32 0.16 -0.16
N CYS A 354 -2.41 -0.54 -0.83
CA CYS A 354 -1.88 -1.81 -0.37
C CYS A 354 -0.52 -2.00 -1.00
N ASP A 355 0.50 -1.93 -0.17
CA ASP A 355 1.88 -2.08 -0.56
C ASP A 355 2.55 -3.19 0.29
N PRO A 356 3.55 -3.90 -0.24
CA PRO A 356 3.92 -3.88 -1.65
C PRO A 356 2.82 -4.52 -2.53
N ALA A 357 2.88 -4.23 -3.83
CA ALA A 357 2.06 -4.91 -4.83
C ALA A 357 2.25 -6.44 -4.74
N PRO A 358 1.27 -7.25 -5.19
CA PRO A 358 1.39 -8.71 -5.12
C PRO A 358 2.64 -9.21 -5.82
N GLY A 359 3.23 -10.27 -5.25
CA GLY A 359 4.29 -11.02 -5.94
C GLY A 359 3.78 -11.56 -7.29
N PRO A 360 4.61 -11.56 -8.34
CA PRO A 360 4.20 -12.06 -9.65
C PRO A 360 3.99 -13.57 -9.62
N SER A 361 2.99 -14.08 -10.35
CA SER A 361 2.91 -15.49 -10.67
C SER A 361 3.87 -15.84 -11.82
N SER A 362 3.94 -17.12 -12.21
CA SER A 362 4.68 -17.54 -13.41
C SER A 362 4.24 -16.82 -14.69
N ARG A 363 3.01 -16.27 -14.74
CA ARG A 363 2.50 -15.48 -15.86
C ARG A 363 3.22 -14.15 -16.04
N SER A 364 3.47 -13.44 -14.93
CA SER A 364 4.00 -12.07 -14.94
C SER A 364 5.45 -11.97 -14.45
N ALA A 365 6.04 -13.08 -14.00
CA ALA A 365 7.42 -13.11 -13.54
C ALA A 365 8.38 -12.59 -14.61
N THR A 366 9.34 -11.78 -14.18
CA THR A 366 10.43 -11.26 -15.01
C THR A 366 11.76 -11.57 -14.33
N ARG A 367 12.87 -11.25 -14.99
CA ARG A 367 14.20 -11.39 -14.42
C ARG A 367 14.27 -10.64 -13.09
N HIS A 368 14.53 -11.38 -12.03
CA HIS A 368 14.54 -10.88 -10.67
C HIS A 368 16.02 -10.72 -10.23
N ASP A 369 16.54 -9.50 -10.29
CA ASP A 369 17.92 -9.18 -9.88
C ASP A 369 17.99 -8.90 -8.36
N SER A 370 17.18 -9.61 -7.56
CA SER A 370 17.12 -9.35 -6.13
C SER A 370 18.38 -9.80 -5.39
N HIS A 371 18.75 -8.95 -4.44
CA HIS A 371 19.67 -9.30 -3.37
C HIS A 371 19.14 -10.53 -2.61
N PRO A 372 20.03 -11.45 -2.19
CA PRO A 372 19.66 -12.56 -1.32
C PRO A 372 19.00 -12.06 -0.03
N ARG A 373 17.97 -12.77 0.45
CA ARG A 373 17.15 -12.38 1.61
C ARG A 373 17.11 -13.41 2.72
N LEU A 374 16.84 -12.96 3.94
CA LEU A 374 16.45 -13.81 5.07
C LEU A 374 14.99 -14.25 4.96
N PHE A 375 14.11 -13.41 4.42
CA PHE A 375 12.69 -13.68 4.31
C PHE A 375 12.04 -12.80 3.22
N ASP A 376 10.95 -13.28 2.64
CA ASP A 376 10.04 -12.48 1.82
C ASP A 376 8.69 -12.32 2.55
N LEU A 377 7.99 -11.23 2.27
CA LEU A 377 6.62 -11.04 2.73
C LEU A 377 5.73 -12.14 2.14
N ALA A 378 4.92 -12.80 2.98
CA ALA A 378 3.97 -13.78 2.48
C ALA A 378 2.96 -13.09 1.53
N PRO A 379 2.70 -13.63 0.32
CA PRO A 379 1.81 -13.01 -0.67
C PRO A 379 0.41 -12.70 -0.14
N ASP A 380 -0.05 -13.49 0.81
CA ASP A 380 -1.36 -13.41 1.43
C ASP A 380 -1.40 -12.47 2.64
N ASN A 381 -0.24 -12.08 3.17
CA ASN A 381 -0.15 -11.33 4.41
C ASN A 381 -0.11 -9.82 4.16
N ARG A 382 -1.21 -9.31 3.62
CA ARG A 382 -1.38 -7.91 3.25
C ARG A 382 -2.70 -7.35 3.77
N VAL A 383 -2.67 -6.06 4.11
CA VAL A 383 -3.85 -5.28 4.47
C VAL A 383 -4.15 -4.24 3.39
N LEU A 384 -5.40 -4.18 2.97
CA LEU A 384 -5.94 -3.09 2.16
C LEU A 384 -6.34 -1.96 3.11
N CYS A 385 -5.80 -0.77 2.91
CA CYS A 385 -6.23 0.44 3.58
C CYS A 385 -7.21 1.17 2.66
N LEU A 386 -8.51 1.13 2.96
CA LEU A 386 -9.53 1.86 2.22
C LEU A 386 -9.87 3.16 2.97
N LYS A 387 -9.38 4.29 2.47
CA LYS A 387 -9.73 5.62 2.96
C LYS A 387 -11.09 6.02 2.40
N MET A 388 -11.93 6.52 3.29
CA MET A 388 -13.31 6.87 3.03
C MET A 388 -13.53 8.30 3.51
N LYS A 389 -14.07 9.13 2.63
CA LYS A 389 -14.36 10.54 2.92
C LYS A 389 -15.84 10.83 2.83
N SER A 390 -16.35 11.62 3.76
CA SER A 390 -17.73 12.12 3.74
C SER A 390 -17.75 13.61 4.05
N THR A 391 -18.75 14.31 3.51
CA THR A 391 -19.05 15.69 3.93
C THR A 391 -19.45 15.68 5.40
N GLY A 392 -18.89 16.57 6.21
CA GLY A 392 -19.31 16.74 7.60
C GLY A 392 -20.68 17.42 7.72
N LEU A 393 -21.22 17.46 8.95
CA LEU A 393 -22.50 18.13 9.25
C LEU A 393 -22.42 19.66 9.04
N ILE A 394 -21.21 20.23 9.06
CA ILE A 394 -20.92 21.62 8.69
C ILE A 394 -20.16 21.58 7.35
N PRO A 395 -20.51 22.39 6.33
CA PRO A 395 -19.93 22.33 4.98
C PRO A 395 -18.40 22.54 4.87
N VAL A 396 -17.72 22.83 5.98
CA VAL A 396 -16.29 23.18 6.04
C VAL A 396 -15.43 22.03 6.54
N ASP A 397 -16.01 20.99 7.15
CA ASP A 397 -15.27 19.85 7.69
C ASP A 397 -15.49 18.61 6.82
N GLU A 398 -14.42 18.05 6.25
CA GLU A 398 -14.40 16.72 5.65
C GLU A 398 -13.98 15.72 6.74
N ILE A 399 -14.73 14.61 6.88
CA ILE A 399 -14.43 13.57 7.87
C ILE A 399 -13.79 12.40 7.13
N GLU A 400 -12.71 11.87 7.69
CA GLU A 400 -11.97 10.76 7.09
C GLU A 400 -11.90 9.56 8.02
N SER A 401 -12.10 8.38 7.44
CA SER A 401 -11.90 7.12 8.15
C SER A 401 -11.24 6.10 7.25
N THR A 402 -10.63 5.10 7.88
CA THR A 402 -9.96 4.03 7.15
C THR A 402 -10.55 2.67 7.55
N LEU A 403 -10.99 1.93 6.54
CA LEU A 403 -11.36 0.53 6.66
C LEU A 403 -10.14 -0.34 6.27
N TYR A 404 -9.69 -1.18 7.20
CA TYR A 404 -8.61 -2.13 7.02
C TYR A 404 -9.18 -3.51 6.68
N VAL A 405 -8.83 -4.03 5.50
CA VAL A 405 -9.38 -5.28 4.96
C VAL A 405 -8.27 -6.29 4.72
N GLN A 406 -8.44 -7.52 5.19
CA GLN A 406 -7.51 -8.61 4.95
C GLN A 406 -7.57 -9.06 3.48
N PHE A 407 -6.43 -9.05 2.78
CA PHE A 407 -6.37 -9.44 1.35
C PHE A 407 -6.86 -10.86 1.10
N THR A 408 -6.53 -11.80 1.99
CA THR A 408 -6.95 -13.20 1.91
C THR A 408 -8.46 -13.37 1.83
N SER A 409 -9.21 -12.54 2.56
CA SER A 409 -10.68 -12.56 2.53
C SER A 409 -11.20 -12.14 1.15
N LEU A 410 -10.64 -11.08 0.56
CA LEU A 410 -11.06 -10.58 -0.75
C LEU A 410 -10.72 -11.59 -1.86
N ILE A 411 -9.48 -12.08 -1.89
CA ILE A 411 -9.03 -13.07 -2.88
C ILE A 411 -9.83 -14.36 -2.75
N GLY A 412 -10.02 -14.87 -1.54
CA GLY A 412 -10.78 -16.11 -1.30
C GLY A 412 -12.22 -16.05 -1.79
N ALA A 413 -12.85 -14.87 -1.78
CA ALA A 413 -14.22 -14.69 -2.26
C ALA A 413 -14.33 -14.69 -3.80
N VAL A 414 -13.29 -14.27 -4.53
CA VAL A 414 -13.36 -14.04 -5.99
C VAL A 414 -12.43 -14.90 -6.82
N ALA A 415 -11.45 -15.59 -6.24
CA ALA A 415 -10.45 -16.36 -6.99
C ALA A 415 -11.08 -17.42 -7.90
N ARG A 416 -12.15 -18.08 -7.44
CA ARG A 416 -12.90 -19.07 -8.23
C ARG A 416 -13.50 -18.51 -9.52
N LEU A 417 -13.76 -17.20 -9.56
CA LEU A 417 -14.38 -16.53 -10.71
C LEU A 417 -13.42 -16.41 -11.91
N LEU A 418 -12.10 -16.60 -11.69
CA LEU A 418 -11.11 -16.61 -12.77
C LEU A 418 -11.29 -17.82 -13.71
N GLU A 419 -11.87 -18.91 -13.22
CA GLU A 419 -12.13 -20.12 -14.00
C GLU A 419 -13.52 -20.13 -14.63
N GLU A 420 -14.37 -19.15 -14.30
CA GLU A 420 -15.73 -19.07 -14.80
C GLU A 420 -15.79 -18.50 -16.24
N PRO A 421 -16.78 -18.91 -17.04
CA PRO A 421 -16.97 -18.39 -18.40
C PRO A 421 -17.07 -16.85 -18.46
N ILE A 422 -16.75 -16.29 -19.63
CA ILE A 422 -16.76 -14.83 -19.84
C ILE A 422 -18.18 -14.24 -19.67
N ASP A 423 -19.21 -15.02 -19.98
CA ASP A 423 -20.61 -14.59 -19.93
C ASP A 423 -21.25 -14.70 -18.53
N THR A 424 -20.49 -15.12 -17.51
CA THR A 424 -20.99 -15.17 -16.14
C THR A 424 -21.38 -13.77 -15.66
N PRO A 425 -22.58 -13.61 -15.05
CA PRO A 425 -22.98 -12.34 -14.48
C PRO A 425 -22.01 -11.88 -13.37
N ILE A 426 -21.87 -10.56 -13.25
CA ILE A 426 -21.04 -9.93 -12.22
C ILE A 426 -21.56 -10.35 -10.83
N LEU A 427 -20.69 -10.92 -10.00
CA LEU A 427 -21.03 -11.29 -8.64
C LEU A 427 -21.07 -10.06 -7.74
N ASN A 428 -22.24 -9.75 -7.17
CA ASN A 428 -22.32 -8.74 -6.12
C ASN A 428 -22.24 -9.38 -4.73
N ILE A 429 -21.32 -8.92 -3.90
CA ILE A 429 -21.05 -9.44 -2.55
C ILE A 429 -21.48 -8.37 -1.54
N PRO A 430 -22.65 -8.53 -0.89
CA PRO A 430 -23.15 -7.59 0.11
C PRO A 430 -22.19 -7.40 1.29
N TRP A 431 -22.15 -6.20 1.87
CA TRP A 431 -21.34 -5.86 3.05
C TRP A 431 -21.30 -6.96 4.12
N LYS A 432 -22.47 -7.45 4.52
CA LYS A 432 -22.65 -8.51 5.53
C LYS A 432 -21.86 -9.79 5.27
N ASP A 433 -21.61 -10.12 4.01
CA ASP A 433 -21.00 -11.38 3.62
C ASP A 433 -19.46 -11.31 3.65
N TRP A 434 -18.87 -10.11 3.71
CA TRP A 434 -17.41 -9.93 3.68
C TRP A 434 -16.83 -8.98 4.75
N ALA A 435 -17.66 -8.19 5.44
CA ALA A 435 -17.22 -7.28 6.51
C ALA A 435 -16.57 -7.99 7.71
N LYS A 436 -16.93 -9.27 7.93
CA LYS A 436 -16.35 -10.02 9.04
C LYS A 436 -14.85 -10.16 8.84
N GLY A 437 -14.08 -9.68 9.82
CA GLY A 437 -12.63 -9.77 9.78
C GLY A 437 -11.91 -8.51 9.31
N THR A 438 -12.66 -7.42 9.05
CA THR A 438 -12.13 -6.07 8.79
C THR A 438 -12.12 -5.22 10.06
N SER A 439 -11.41 -4.10 10.02
CA SER A 439 -11.31 -3.14 11.13
C SER A 439 -11.56 -1.74 10.61
N TRP A 440 -12.58 -1.04 11.09
CA TRP A 440 -12.88 0.35 10.73
C TRP A 440 -12.38 1.27 11.84
N VAL A 441 -11.56 2.25 11.47
CA VAL A 441 -10.94 3.20 12.40
C VAL A 441 -11.19 4.61 11.91
N ASP A 442 -11.69 5.48 12.80
CA ASP A 442 -11.76 6.91 12.52
C ASP A 442 -10.33 7.50 12.57
N THR A 443 -9.93 8.21 11.52
CA THR A 443 -8.53 8.60 11.31
C THR A 443 -8.30 10.12 11.32
N ASP A 444 -9.27 10.90 11.78
CA ASP A 444 -9.24 12.38 11.73
C ASP A 444 -8.04 13.01 12.47
N LEU A 445 -7.48 12.31 13.46
CA LEU A 445 -6.32 12.74 14.25
C LEU A 445 -5.00 12.07 13.81
N LEU A 446 -5.06 11.23 12.78
CA LEU A 446 -3.92 10.49 12.26
C LEU A 446 -3.50 11.07 10.91
N TYR A 447 -2.31 11.63 10.87
CA TYR A 447 -1.70 12.03 9.61
C TYR A 447 -0.83 10.90 9.06
N ALA A 448 -1.23 10.34 7.93
CA ALA A 448 -0.38 9.50 7.11
C ALA A 448 0.09 10.29 5.88
N GLY A 449 1.28 9.97 5.36
CA GLY A 449 1.68 10.47 4.04
C GLY A 449 0.73 10.00 2.94
N ASN A 450 0.92 10.50 1.73
CA ASN A 450 0.10 10.09 0.59
C ASN A 450 0.42 8.65 0.13
N GLU A 451 1.67 8.23 0.33
CA GLU A 451 2.23 7.00 -0.25
C GLU A 451 3.15 6.27 0.74
N CYS A 452 3.32 4.96 0.53
CA CYS A 452 4.25 4.07 1.23
C CYS A 452 4.04 3.97 2.77
N TYR A 453 2.86 4.34 3.27
CA TYR A 453 2.51 4.27 4.70
C TYR A 453 1.98 2.89 5.13
N VAL A 454 1.85 1.94 4.20
CA VAL A 454 1.45 0.55 4.45
C VAL A 454 2.52 -0.37 3.89
N HIS A 455 2.85 -1.44 4.61
CA HIS A 455 3.69 -2.52 4.10
C HIS A 455 3.28 -3.85 4.72
N GLY A 456 2.77 -4.77 3.89
CA GLY A 456 2.22 -6.04 4.37
C GLY A 456 0.99 -5.82 5.25
N GLN A 457 1.05 -6.27 6.50
CA GLN A 457 -0.02 -6.08 7.50
C GLN A 457 0.21 -4.86 8.40
N ARG A 458 1.26 -4.07 8.14
CA ARG A 458 1.61 -2.92 8.99
C ARG A 458 1.25 -1.63 8.31
N VAL A 459 0.72 -0.71 9.11
CA VAL A 459 0.35 0.64 8.67
C VAL A 459 0.99 1.61 9.63
N VAL A 460 1.49 2.73 9.13
CA VAL A 460 2.10 3.77 9.95
C VAL A 460 1.42 5.12 9.75
N SER A 461 1.26 5.85 10.84
CA SER A 461 0.82 7.24 10.82
C SER A 461 1.42 8.02 11.98
N VAL A 462 1.20 9.33 11.98
CA VAL A 462 1.52 10.21 13.09
C VAL A 462 0.23 10.67 13.72
N GLY A 463 0.09 10.38 15.01
CA GLY A 463 -0.94 10.91 15.85
C GLY A 463 -0.58 12.24 16.48
N LEU A 464 -1.56 13.13 16.60
CA LEU A 464 -1.50 14.28 17.51
C LEU A 464 -2.13 13.85 18.84
N ASP A 465 -1.32 13.68 19.87
CA ASP A 465 -1.81 13.33 21.20
C ASP A 465 -2.60 14.52 21.77
N HIS A 466 -3.79 14.27 22.30
CA HIS A 466 -4.62 15.27 22.95
C HIS A 466 -4.27 15.31 24.44
N ASP A 467 -3.88 16.47 24.97
CA ASP A 467 -3.75 16.72 26.40
C ASP A 467 -4.95 17.57 26.87
N ASP A 468 -5.54 17.27 28.04
CA ASP A 468 -6.71 18.00 28.60
C ASP A 468 -6.41 19.50 28.86
N GLU A 469 -5.14 19.91 28.89
CA GLU A 469 -4.70 21.31 29.06
C GLU A 469 -4.81 22.16 27.77
N ASP A 470 -5.14 21.55 26.62
CA ASP A 470 -5.23 22.23 25.32
C ASP A 470 -6.59 22.89 25.03
N ASP A 471 -7.62 22.60 25.82
CA ASP A 471 -8.99 23.09 25.60
C ASP A 471 -9.12 24.62 25.74
N ASP A 472 -8.17 25.26 26.45
CA ASP A 472 -8.12 26.71 26.68
C ASP A 472 -7.27 27.49 25.65
N LEU A 473 -6.71 26.83 24.62
CA LEU A 473 -5.81 27.42 23.62
C LEU A 473 -6.47 27.55 22.24
N ASP A 474 -6.29 28.69 21.56
CA ASP A 474 -6.71 28.87 20.16
C ASP A 474 -6.14 27.75 19.27
N GLY A 475 -6.94 27.28 18.29
CA GLY A 475 -6.68 26.05 17.54
C GLY A 475 -5.31 25.93 16.85
N ILE A 476 -4.64 27.04 16.50
CA ILE A 476 -3.28 27.03 15.93
C ILE A 476 -2.20 26.92 17.03
N ALA A 477 -2.44 27.51 18.21
CA ALA A 477 -1.53 27.47 19.34
C ALA A 477 -1.52 26.09 20.04
N ALA A 478 -2.68 25.44 20.14
CA ALA A 478 -2.82 24.05 20.60
C ALA A 478 -2.09 23.07 19.65
N LEU A 479 -2.34 23.17 18.33
CA LEU A 479 -1.69 22.32 17.33
C LEU A 479 -0.15 22.40 17.34
N MET A 480 0.41 23.55 17.71
CA MET A 480 1.86 23.75 17.81
C MET A 480 2.49 23.27 19.13
N ARG A 481 1.67 22.92 20.14
CA ARG A 481 2.11 22.40 21.45
C ARG A 481 1.89 20.90 21.63
N ARG A 482 0.95 20.30 20.89
CA ARG A 482 0.65 18.87 20.98
C ARG A 482 1.86 18.00 20.75
N ARG A 483 1.99 16.98 21.59
CA ARG A 483 2.95 15.90 21.39
C ARG A 483 2.51 15.07 20.19
N SER A 484 3.47 14.65 19.39
CA SER A 484 3.20 13.77 18.26
C SER A 484 3.70 12.38 18.59
N SER A 485 2.89 11.37 18.26
CA SER A 485 3.25 9.97 18.46
C SER A 485 3.29 9.27 17.11
N LEU A 486 4.33 8.47 16.90
CA LEU A 486 4.38 7.51 15.80
C LEU A 486 3.47 6.34 16.15
N CYS A 487 2.45 6.11 15.31
CA CYS A 487 1.49 5.04 15.46
C CYS A 487 1.79 3.95 14.43
N ILE A 488 2.10 2.74 14.89
CA ILE A 488 2.32 1.58 14.03
C ILE A 488 1.20 0.57 14.35
N PHE A 489 0.35 0.35 13.36
CA PHE A 489 -0.74 -0.62 13.40
C PHE A 489 -0.25 -1.93 12.81
N ASP A 490 -0.63 -3.06 13.40
CA ASP A 490 -0.33 -4.38 12.87
C ASP A 490 -1.59 -5.29 12.90
N PHE A 491 -2.06 -5.61 11.70
CA PHE A 491 -3.32 -6.33 11.45
C PHE A 491 -3.13 -7.84 11.30
N ASP A 492 -1.91 -8.37 11.53
CA ASP A 492 -1.65 -9.81 11.44
C ASP A 492 -2.32 -10.57 12.58
N ARG A 493 -3.31 -11.39 12.23
CA ARG A 493 -4.10 -12.17 13.18
C ARG A 493 -3.27 -13.15 14.00
N THR A 494 -2.19 -13.70 13.44
CA THR A 494 -1.33 -14.66 14.14
C THR A 494 -0.52 -13.94 15.20
N ARG A 495 0.02 -12.76 14.88
CA ARG A 495 0.73 -11.92 15.86
C ARG A 495 -0.20 -11.41 16.94
N ASN A 496 -1.38 -10.90 16.57
CA ASN A 496 -2.36 -10.39 17.53
C ASN A 496 -2.85 -11.46 18.50
N LYS A 497 -3.17 -12.68 18.03
CA LYS A 497 -3.53 -13.81 18.91
C LYS A 497 -2.42 -14.18 19.90
N ARG A 498 -1.16 -14.14 19.46
CA ARG A 498 -0.02 -14.41 20.33
C ARG A 498 0.12 -13.34 21.38
N GLU A 499 -0.03 -12.07 21.01
CA GLU A 499 0.08 -10.94 21.91
C GLU A 499 -1.00 -10.97 23.00
N ILE A 500 -2.26 -11.24 22.63
CA ILE A 500 -3.38 -11.43 23.57
C ILE A 500 -3.09 -12.55 24.59
N SER A 501 -2.28 -13.53 24.22
CA SER A 501 -1.94 -14.66 25.10
C SER A 501 -0.79 -14.36 26.07
N LEU A 502 -0.11 -13.22 25.93
CA LEU A 502 0.98 -12.82 26.82
C LEU A 502 0.42 -12.18 28.10
N THR A 503 1.05 -12.48 29.24
CA THR A 503 0.69 -11.88 30.53
C THR A 503 1.12 -10.41 30.62
N GLU A 504 2.22 -10.06 29.96
CA GLU A 504 2.74 -8.70 29.85
C GLU A 504 3.11 -8.45 28.39
N SER A 505 2.66 -7.32 27.84
CA SER A 505 2.97 -6.87 26.49
C SER A 505 3.28 -5.38 26.49
N GLU A 506 4.29 -4.97 25.72
CA GLU A 506 4.56 -3.56 25.43
C GLU A 506 3.72 -3.02 24.26
N ILE A 507 2.93 -3.88 23.60
CA ILE A 507 2.06 -3.53 22.48
C ILE A 507 0.61 -3.59 22.96
N GLU A 508 -0.14 -2.55 22.62
CA GLU A 508 -1.57 -2.48 22.93
C GLU A 508 -2.37 -3.31 21.92
N ILE A 509 -3.34 -4.08 22.40
CA ILE A 509 -4.37 -4.67 21.54
C ILE A 509 -5.55 -3.73 21.55
N PHE A 510 -5.88 -3.21 20.37
CA PHE A 510 -6.90 -2.22 20.16
C PHE A 510 -8.17 -2.88 19.63
N ASP A 511 -9.29 -2.62 20.29
CA ASP A 511 -10.63 -3.02 19.87
C ASP A 511 -11.35 -1.83 19.19
N PRO A 512 -11.52 -1.85 17.86
CA PRO A 512 -12.16 -0.75 17.12
C PRO A 512 -13.59 -0.44 17.58
N LYS A 513 -14.24 -1.34 18.32
CA LYS A 513 -15.58 -1.12 18.85
C LYS A 513 -15.61 -0.20 20.07
N ASN A 514 -14.62 -0.34 20.95
CA ASN A 514 -14.63 0.28 22.27
C ASN A 514 -13.55 1.35 22.41
N ASP A 515 -12.48 1.23 21.64
CA ASP A 515 -11.28 2.06 21.78
C ASP A 515 -11.25 3.13 20.70
N MET A 516 -10.62 4.26 21.02
CA MET A 516 -10.32 5.35 20.08
C MET A 516 -8.81 5.58 20.06
N VAL A 517 -8.21 5.61 18.87
CA VAL A 517 -6.75 5.57 18.72
C VAL A 517 -6.08 6.77 19.41
N LEU A 518 -6.69 7.97 19.30
CA LEU A 518 -6.19 9.23 19.86
C LEU A 518 -7.29 10.07 20.55
N GLY A 519 -8.42 9.45 20.92
CA GLY A 519 -9.62 10.17 21.39
C GLY A 519 -10.46 10.79 20.26
N THR A 520 -11.54 11.48 20.61
CA THR A 520 -12.32 12.29 19.65
C THR A 520 -11.95 13.77 19.72
N ARG A 521 -12.08 14.47 18.60
CA ARG A 521 -12.20 15.94 18.57
C ARG A 521 -13.61 16.32 19.03
N GLY A 522 -13.92 16.11 20.32
CA GLY A 522 -15.25 16.39 20.93
C GLY A 522 -16.37 15.40 20.56
N ASP A 523 -17.64 15.77 20.78
CA ASP A 523 -18.86 15.02 20.42
C ASP A 523 -19.13 14.96 18.89
N GLY A 524 -18.08 15.04 18.07
CA GLY A 524 -18.17 15.09 16.61
C GLY A 524 -18.67 13.80 15.96
N PRO A 525 -19.07 13.86 14.68
CA PRO A 525 -19.60 12.70 13.96
C PRO A 525 -18.48 11.69 13.65
N SER A 526 -18.66 10.44 14.09
CA SER A 526 -17.81 9.29 13.73
C SER A 526 -18.40 8.59 12.50
N LEU A 527 -17.63 8.48 11.40
CA LEU A 527 -18.12 7.73 10.23
C LEU A 527 -18.36 6.28 10.58
N ARG A 528 -17.53 5.69 11.46
CA ARG A 528 -17.78 4.34 11.94
C ARG A 528 -19.19 4.19 12.55
N ARG A 529 -19.62 5.12 13.43
CA ARG A 529 -20.97 5.09 14.01
C ARG A 529 -22.06 5.24 12.94
N ILE A 530 -21.84 6.13 11.98
CA ILE A 530 -22.81 6.42 10.92
C ILE A 530 -23.05 5.22 9.98
N PHE A 531 -22.00 4.46 9.69
CA PHE A 531 -22.02 3.42 8.65
C PHE A 531 -22.03 1.97 9.17
N VAL A 532 -21.61 1.70 10.42
CA VAL A 532 -21.30 0.32 10.86
C VAL A 532 -21.99 -0.11 12.17
N GLU A 533 -22.74 0.76 12.86
CA GLU A 533 -23.29 0.45 14.20
C GLU A 533 -24.35 -0.69 14.22
N GLY A 534 -24.88 -1.08 13.06
CA GLY A 534 -25.89 -2.15 12.88
C GLY A 534 -25.35 -3.59 12.69
N GLU A 535 -25.56 -4.18 11.51
CA GLU A 535 -25.70 -5.64 11.34
C GLU A 535 -24.41 -6.48 11.14
N HIS A 536 -23.25 -5.92 10.79
CA HIS A 536 -21.98 -6.68 10.74
C HIS A 536 -20.80 -5.76 11.03
N VAL A 537 -20.11 -6.02 12.14
CA VAL A 537 -19.11 -5.09 12.68
C VAL A 537 -17.73 -5.30 12.05
N ALA A 538 -17.20 -4.21 11.48
CA ALA A 538 -15.80 -4.07 11.12
C ALA A 538 -14.96 -3.76 12.39
N ASP A 539 -14.98 -4.66 13.37
CA ASP A 539 -14.39 -4.48 14.71
C ASP A 539 -13.27 -5.48 15.02
N THR A 540 -12.62 -6.03 13.99
CA THR A 540 -11.55 -7.01 14.23
C THR A 540 -10.41 -6.34 15.01
N PRO A 541 -10.00 -6.88 16.16
CA PRO A 541 -8.92 -6.30 16.95
C PRO A 541 -7.59 -6.32 16.19
N PHE A 542 -6.79 -5.30 16.42
CA PHE A 542 -5.43 -5.18 15.87
C PHE A 542 -4.44 -4.74 16.94
N SER A 543 -3.15 -4.91 16.69
CA SER A 543 -2.14 -4.39 17.60
C SER A 543 -1.74 -2.97 17.21
N LEU A 544 -1.53 -2.13 18.21
CA LEU A 544 -1.13 -0.74 18.06
C LEU A 544 0.09 -0.48 18.93
N ARG A 545 1.13 0.03 18.29
CA ARG A 545 2.32 0.51 18.96
C ARG A 545 2.39 2.03 18.81
N LYS A 546 2.48 2.73 19.94
CA LYS A 546 2.70 4.17 20.00
C LYS A 546 4.12 4.46 20.46
N THR A 547 4.79 5.41 19.84
CA THR A 547 6.12 5.85 20.26
C THR A 547 6.21 7.36 20.13
N LEU A 548 6.52 8.04 21.24
CA LEU A 548 6.59 9.49 21.28
C LEU A 548 7.67 10.00 20.31
N ILE A 549 7.32 10.97 19.48
CA ILE A 549 8.25 11.65 18.58
C ILE A 549 8.85 12.83 19.33
N ASN A 550 10.14 12.73 19.66
CA ASN A 550 10.86 13.79 20.35
C ASN A 550 11.20 14.99 19.44
N GLU A 551 11.10 14.83 18.12
CA GLU A 551 11.31 15.89 17.14
C GLU A 551 10.05 16.75 16.98
N ARG A 552 10.23 18.06 16.97
CA ARG A 552 9.12 18.96 16.63
C ARG A 552 8.82 18.83 15.13
N LEU A 553 7.65 18.29 14.82
CA LEU A 553 7.16 18.18 13.46
C LEU A 553 6.80 19.57 12.93
N GLY A 554 7.26 19.85 11.72
CA GLY A 554 6.81 21.03 10.95
C GLY A 554 5.61 20.66 10.09
N GLU A 555 5.24 21.55 9.17
CA GLU A 555 4.09 21.34 8.27
C GLU A 555 4.32 20.27 7.19
N HIS A 556 5.58 19.92 6.88
CA HIS A 556 5.91 19.06 5.73
C HIS A 556 6.76 17.86 6.17
N TYR A 557 6.08 16.75 6.46
CA TYR A 557 6.72 15.47 6.73
C TYR A 557 5.95 14.33 6.06
N TYR A 558 6.65 13.23 5.81
CA TYR A 558 6.06 12.01 5.27
C TYR A 558 6.50 10.84 6.15
N VAL A 559 5.60 9.90 6.42
CA VAL A 559 5.93 8.67 7.15
C VAL A 559 5.65 7.47 6.26
N MET A 560 6.63 6.58 6.20
CA MET A 560 6.69 5.44 5.29
C MET A 560 7.15 4.20 6.08
N VAL A 561 6.88 3.01 5.58
CA VAL A 561 7.21 1.74 6.26
C VAL A 561 7.63 0.67 5.26
N ASP A 562 8.55 -0.19 5.66
CA ASP A 562 8.85 -1.46 4.99
C ASP A 562 8.97 -2.62 6.00
N ASP A 563 9.52 -3.76 5.57
CA ASP A 563 9.71 -4.94 6.41
C ASP A 563 10.55 -4.72 7.68
N GLU A 564 11.49 -3.77 7.65
CA GLU A 564 12.52 -3.56 8.67
C GLU A 564 12.54 -2.14 9.25
N HIS A 565 11.92 -1.17 8.57
CA HIS A 565 12.05 0.24 8.87
C HIS A 565 10.70 0.95 8.94
N VAL A 566 10.63 1.94 9.83
CA VAL A 566 9.70 3.05 9.70
C VAL A 566 10.52 4.32 9.45
N VAL A 567 10.16 5.07 8.42
CA VAL A 567 10.95 6.18 7.90
C VAL A 567 10.12 7.45 7.94
N MET A 568 10.68 8.50 8.51
CA MET A 568 10.09 9.83 8.52
C MET A 568 11.00 10.83 7.81
N ALA A 569 10.53 11.35 6.69
CA ALA A 569 11.24 12.38 5.94
C ALA A 569 10.77 13.76 6.42
N LEU A 570 11.63 14.47 7.14
CA LEU A 570 11.39 15.85 7.60
C LEU A 570 11.93 16.83 6.58
N GLN A 571 11.03 17.54 5.90
CA GLN A 571 11.40 18.54 4.91
C GLN A 571 11.23 19.95 5.48
N ARG A 572 12.34 20.69 5.57
CA ARG A 572 12.35 22.02 6.20
C ARG A 572 12.90 23.05 5.20
N PRO A 573 12.13 24.09 4.79
CA PRO A 573 12.59 25.08 3.82
C PRO A 573 13.82 25.90 4.26
N ARG A 574 13.93 26.14 5.58
CA ARG A 574 14.95 27.02 6.20
C ARG A 574 15.94 26.27 7.12
N ARG A 575 15.79 24.96 7.29
CA ARG A 575 16.68 24.12 8.12
C ARG A 575 17.13 22.92 7.30
N GLU A 576 18.10 22.17 7.82
CA GLU A 576 18.48 20.89 7.23
C GLU A 576 17.28 19.94 7.27
N SER A 577 17.03 19.31 6.12
CA SER A 577 16.05 18.23 6.01
C SER A 577 16.71 16.93 6.45
N SER A 578 15.96 16.04 7.06
CA SER A 578 16.50 14.81 7.63
C SER A 578 15.57 13.63 7.36
N LEU A 579 16.18 12.45 7.30
CA LEU A 579 15.49 11.17 7.26
C LEU A 579 15.68 10.53 8.64
N ILE A 580 14.61 10.44 9.41
CA ILE A 580 14.61 9.74 10.69
C ILE A 580 14.17 8.30 10.40
N VAL A 581 14.99 7.34 10.79
CA VAL A 581 14.79 5.92 10.50
C VAL A 581 14.71 5.15 11.81
N TYR A 582 13.56 4.56 12.06
CA TYR A 582 13.32 3.61 13.13
C TYR A 582 13.58 2.21 12.59
N SER A 583 14.66 1.57 13.04
CA SER A 583 15.10 0.27 12.56
C SER A 583 14.68 -0.86 13.52
N PHE A 584 14.05 -1.89 12.96
CA PHE A 584 13.56 -3.08 13.67
C PHE A 584 14.25 -4.38 13.24
N SER A 585 15.26 -4.26 12.38
CA SER A 585 16.06 -5.35 11.82
C SER A 585 16.87 -6.12 12.84
#